data_AF-A0A7C7KGS9-F1
#
_entry.id   AF-A0A7C7KGS9-F1
#
_cell.length_a   1.000
_cell.length_b   1.000
_cell.length_c   1.000
_cell.angle_alpha   90.00
_cell.angle_beta   90.00
_cell.angle_gamma   90.00
#
_symmetry.space_group_name_H-M   'P 1'
#
loop_
_entity.id
_entity.type
_entity.pdbx_description
1 polymer ?
#
loop_
_entity_poly.entity_id
_entity_poly.type
_entity_poly.pdbx_seq_one_letter_code
_entity_poly.pdbx_strand_id
1 'polypeptide(L)'
;MGDRIKPILGAAGITLVLNYIGVTYFFNPQAGTELIATPLSLVVAVVVLVLFFDHMTQKTGNPMVTAMTIAGGQILMVDFYYVINGTRDMASAAVSAVILLVGWYAAATVYQKLS
;
A
#
# COMPACT_ATOMS: atom_id res chain seq x y z
N MET A 1 3.43 -23.24 5.83
CA MET A 1 2.44 -22.24 5.36
C MET A 1 1.38 -21.93 6.42
N GLY A 2 0.92 -22.89 7.24
CA GLY A 2 -0.11 -22.68 8.27
C GLY A 2 0.16 -21.54 9.26
N ASP A 3 1.40 -21.39 9.75
CA ASP A 3 1.71 -20.37 10.77
C ASP A 3 1.73 -18.93 10.21
N ARG A 4 1.79 -18.78 8.88
CA ARG A 4 1.97 -17.47 8.23
C ARG A 4 0.72 -16.94 7.56
N ILE A 5 -0.34 -17.73 7.53
CA ILE A 5 -1.62 -17.27 6.99
C ILE A 5 -2.22 -16.16 7.86
N LYS A 6 -2.03 -16.25 9.19
CA LYS A 6 -2.53 -15.27 10.15
C LYS A 6 -1.93 -13.87 9.95
N PRO A 7 -0.59 -13.68 9.88
CA PRO A 7 -0.02 -12.36 9.63
C PRO A 7 -0.34 -11.83 8.21
N ILE A 8 -0.40 -12.70 7.19
CA ILE A 8 -0.81 -12.30 5.83
C ILE A 8 -2.24 -11.77 5.82
N LEU A 9 -3.19 -12.52 6.39
CA LEU A 9 -4.60 -12.11 6.44
C LEU A 9 -4.81 -10.84 7.26
N GLY A 10 -4.09 -10.68 8.38
CA GLY A 10 -4.12 -9.46 9.17
C GLY A 10 -3.61 -8.24 8.39
N ALA A 11 -2.47 -8.38 7.72
CA ALA A 11 -1.93 -7.34 6.85
C ALA A 11 -2.88 -7.00 5.69
N ALA A 12 -3.48 -8.01 5.06
CA ALA A 12 -4.49 -7.82 4.01
C ALA A 12 -5.72 -7.06 4.53
N GLY A 13 -6.24 -7.42 5.70
CA GLY A 13 -7.39 -6.75 6.30
C GLY A 13 -7.15 -5.26 6.55
N ILE A 14 -6.05 -4.92 7.23
CA ILE A 14 -5.75 -3.50 7.52
C ILE A 14 -5.42 -2.71 6.24
N THR A 15 -4.70 -3.33 5.29
CA THR A 15 -4.37 -2.71 4.01
C THR A 15 -5.63 -2.43 3.20
N LEU A 16 -6.60 -3.35 3.18
CA LEU A 16 -7.89 -3.17 2.50
C LEU A 16 -8.67 -2.00 3.09
N VAL A 17 -8.79 -1.93 4.43
CA VAL A 17 -9.53 -0.85 5.10
C VAL A 17 -8.89 0.51 4.80
N LEU A 18 -7.56 0.61 4.91
CA LEU A 18 -6.85 1.86 4.66
C LEU A 18 -6.88 2.25 3.18
N ASN A 19 -6.77 1.30 2.26
CA ASN A 19 -6.89 1.58 0.83
C ASN A 19 -8.33 1.99 0.46
N TYR A 20 -9.35 1.38 1.06
CA TYR A 20 -10.73 1.81 0.85
C TYR A 20 -10.91 3.28 1.27
N ILE A 21 -10.46 3.65 2.47
CA ILE A 21 -10.52 5.04 2.95
C ILE A 21 -9.70 5.97 2.04
N GLY A 22 -8.46 5.59 1.74
CA GLY A 22 -7.55 6.36 0.87
C GLY A 22 -8.17 6.61 -0.51
N VAL A 23 -8.68 5.57 -1.14
CA VAL A 23 -9.29 5.65 -2.47
C VAL A 23 -10.58 6.44 -2.44
N THR A 24 -11.52 6.12 -1.56
CA THR A 24 -12.83 6.77 -1.52
C THR A 24 -12.73 8.27 -1.26
N TYR A 25 -11.86 8.71 -0.36
CA TYR A 25 -11.82 10.11 0.07
C TYR A 25 -10.73 10.95 -0.58
N PHE A 26 -9.64 10.36 -1.09
CA PHE A 26 -8.51 11.12 -1.61
C PHE A 26 -8.22 10.87 -3.10
N PHE A 27 -8.33 9.62 -3.60
CA PHE A 27 -7.92 9.28 -4.96
C PHE A 27 -9.05 9.20 -5.99
N ASN A 28 -10.22 8.63 -5.65
CA ASN A 28 -11.35 8.48 -6.57
C ASN A 28 -11.86 9.83 -7.13
N PRO A 29 -11.91 10.94 -6.34
CA PRO A 29 -12.23 12.25 -6.90
C PRO A 29 -11.31 12.71 -8.05
N GLN A 30 -10.17 12.04 -8.26
CA GLN A 30 -9.14 12.36 -9.24
C GLN A 30 -8.92 11.23 -10.26
N ALA A 31 -9.71 10.14 -10.21
CA ALA A 31 -9.47 8.94 -11.00
C ALA A 31 -10.01 9.04 -12.44
N GLY A 32 -9.24 8.51 -13.40
CA GLY A 32 -9.69 8.29 -14.77
C GLY A 32 -10.51 7.00 -14.91
N THR A 33 -10.70 6.52 -16.14
CA THR A 33 -11.47 5.29 -16.41
C THR A 33 -10.84 4.07 -15.74
N GLU A 34 -11.62 3.37 -14.91
CA GLU A 34 -11.18 2.17 -14.20
C GLU A 34 -11.09 0.95 -15.14
N LEU A 35 -9.98 0.20 -15.08
CA LEU A 35 -9.86 -1.10 -15.77
C LEU A 35 -10.67 -2.20 -15.06
N ILE A 36 -10.74 -2.14 -13.73
CA ILE A 36 -11.53 -3.04 -12.88
C ILE A 36 -12.36 -2.15 -11.97
N ALA A 37 -13.67 -2.37 -11.94
CA ALA A 37 -14.57 -1.59 -11.12
C ALA A 37 -14.31 -1.81 -9.62
N THR A 38 -14.43 -0.74 -8.84
CA THR A 38 -14.54 -0.86 -7.37
C THR A 38 -15.79 -1.67 -6.97
N PRO A 39 -15.73 -2.51 -5.92
CA PRO A 39 -14.62 -2.71 -4.98
C PRO A 39 -13.63 -3.81 -5.40
N LEU A 40 -13.85 -4.50 -6.53
CA LEU A 40 -13.03 -5.65 -6.91
C LEU A 40 -11.56 -5.26 -7.17
N SER A 41 -11.33 -4.07 -7.74
CA SER A 41 -9.99 -3.51 -7.94
C SER A 41 -9.18 -3.41 -6.65
N LEU A 42 -9.81 -3.01 -5.54
CA LEU A 42 -9.16 -2.93 -4.23
C LEU A 42 -8.75 -4.32 -3.73
N VAL A 43 -9.62 -5.31 -3.87
CA VAL A 43 -9.33 -6.69 -3.44
C VAL A 43 -8.14 -7.25 -4.21
N VAL A 44 -8.14 -7.09 -5.54
CA VAL A 44 -7.05 -7.56 -6.41
C VAL A 44 -5.74 -6.86 -6.04
N ALA A 45 -5.75 -5.54 -5.88
CA ALA A 45 -4.57 -4.77 -5.53
C ALA A 45 -3.98 -5.20 -4.17
N VAL A 46 -4.82 -5.35 -3.15
CA VAL A 46 -4.38 -5.74 -1.79
C VAL A 46 -3.77 -7.13 -1.78
N VAL A 47 -4.38 -8.10 -2.48
CA VAL A 47 -3.83 -9.46 -2.56
C VAL A 47 -2.42 -9.44 -3.15
N VAL A 48 -2.23 -8.74 -4.28
CA VAL A 48 -0.92 -8.65 -4.93
C VAL A 48 0.10 -7.95 -4.03
N LEU A 49 -0.26 -6.81 -3.45
CA LEU A 49 0.63 -6.01 -2.61
C LEU A 49 1.07 -6.77 -1.35
N VAL A 50 0.13 -7.43 -0.66
CA VAL A 50 0.43 -8.12 0.61
C VAL A 50 1.21 -9.41 0.38
N LEU A 51 0.95 -10.15 -0.70
CA LEU A 51 1.76 -11.33 -1.03
C LEU A 51 3.19 -10.92 -1.42
N PHE A 52 3.36 -9.83 -2.14
CA PHE A 52 4.70 -9.29 -2.44
C PHE A 52 5.41 -8.83 -1.16
N PHE A 53 4.72 -8.10 -0.28
CA PHE A 53 5.22 -7.68 1.01
C PHE A 53 5.67 -8.85 1.89
N ASP A 54 4.84 -9.89 1.98
CA ASP A 54 5.14 -11.12 2.71
C ASP A 54 6.41 -11.80 2.16
N HIS A 55 6.49 -11.97 0.84
CA HIS A 55 7.64 -12.55 0.17
C HIS A 55 8.93 -11.78 0.46
N MET A 56 8.88 -10.45 0.40
CA MET A 56 10.04 -9.61 0.69
C MET A 56 10.39 -9.61 2.17
N THR A 57 9.40 -9.66 3.05
CA THR A 57 9.60 -9.74 4.51
C THR A 57 10.34 -11.01 4.90
N GLN A 58 10.08 -12.13 4.21
CA GLN A 58 10.83 -13.36 4.42
C GLN A 58 12.31 -13.23 4.08
N LYS A 59 12.66 -12.40 3.10
CA LYS A 59 14.05 -12.20 2.67
C LYS A 59 14.80 -11.23 3.55
N THR A 60 14.12 -10.19 4.04
CA THR A 60 14.72 -9.16 4.89
C THR A 60 14.71 -9.53 6.37
N GLY A 61 13.82 -10.43 6.79
CA GLY A 61 13.59 -10.76 8.20
C GLY A 61 12.96 -9.62 9.01
N ASN A 62 12.56 -8.52 8.37
CA ASN A 62 12.04 -7.34 9.05
C ASN A 62 10.83 -6.75 8.29
N PRO A 63 9.60 -6.94 8.81
CA PRO A 63 8.39 -6.43 8.17
C PRO A 63 8.40 -4.90 8.02
N MET A 64 8.86 -4.17 9.04
CA MET A 64 8.84 -2.70 9.02
C MET A 64 9.81 -2.14 7.97
N VAL A 65 11.04 -2.66 7.92
CA VAL A 65 12.02 -2.26 6.90
C VAL A 65 11.47 -2.53 5.50
N THR A 66 10.84 -3.69 5.30
CA THR A 66 10.25 -4.07 4.02
C THR A 66 9.14 -3.10 3.61
N ALA A 67 8.20 -2.84 4.51
CA ALA A 67 7.06 -1.96 4.25
C ALA A 67 7.52 -0.52 3.93
N MET A 68 8.47 0.02 4.71
CA MET A 68 9.00 1.36 4.46
C MET A 68 9.82 1.44 3.17
N THR A 69 10.50 0.36 2.79
CA THR A 69 11.19 0.27 1.49
C THR A 69 10.18 0.30 0.34
N ILE A 70 9.07 -0.44 0.45
CA ILE A 70 8.00 -0.42 -0.57
C ILE A 70 7.35 0.97 -0.64
N ALA A 71 6.99 1.55 0.50
CA ALA A 71 6.44 2.90 0.58
C ALA A 71 7.39 3.92 -0.07
N GLY A 72 8.67 3.89 0.28
CA GLY A 72 9.69 4.75 -0.30
C GLY A 72 9.81 4.58 -1.82
N GLY A 73 9.79 3.34 -2.32
CA GLY A 73 9.80 3.07 -3.76
C GLY A 73 8.58 3.65 -4.49
N GLN A 74 7.38 3.51 -3.91
CA GLN A 74 6.16 4.09 -4.47
C GLN A 74 6.20 5.63 -4.47
N ILE A 75 6.67 6.24 -3.38
CA ILE A 75 6.81 7.70 -3.28
C ILE A 75 7.81 8.20 -4.32
N LEU A 76 8.97 7.58 -4.44
CA LEU A 76 9.98 8.00 -5.41
C LEU A 76 9.46 7.94 -6.85
N MET A 77 8.74 6.86 -7.20
CA MET A 77 8.27 6.63 -8.56
C MET A 77 7.02 7.43 -8.93
N VAL A 78 6.07 7.57 -8.01
CA VAL A 78 4.72 8.10 -8.32
C VAL A 78 4.48 9.50 -7.75
N ASP A 79 5.12 9.85 -6.64
CA ASP A 79 4.92 11.15 -5.98
C ASP A 79 6.06 12.11 -6.35
N PHE A 80 7.31 11.67 -6.27
CA PHE A 80 8.47 12.51 -6.54
C PHE A 80 8.73 12.67 -8.04
N TYR A 81 8.91 11.56 -8.76
CA TYR A 81 9.24 11.61 -10.18
C TYR A 81 8.14 12.29 -11.02
N TYR A 82 6.86 12.04 -10.71
CA TYR A 82 5.74 12.65 -11.43
C TYR A 82 5.49 14.13 -11.08
N VAL A 83 5.88 14.59 -9.88
CA VAL A 83 5.86 16.03 -9.59
C VAL A 83 6.95 16.75 -10.38
N ILE A 84 8.16 16.19 -10.42
CA ILE A 84 9.30 16.82 -11.12
C ILE A 84 9.09 16.85 -12.64
N ASN A 85 8.46 15.83 -13.21
CA ASN A 85 8.17 15.80 -14.65
C ASN A 85 6.86 16.52 -15.04
N GLY A 86 6.15 17.11 -14.07
CA GLY A 86 4.93 17.89 -14.28
C GLY A 86 3.67 17.09 -14.56
N THR A 87 3.66 15.75 -14.39
CA THR A 87 2.47 14.92 -14.60
C THR A 87 1.59 14.75 -13.36
N ARG A 88 2.02 15.27 -12.20
CA ARG A 88 1.27 15.19 -10.94
C ARG A 88 1.37 16.48 -10.11
N ASP A 89 0.25 16.86 -9.51
CA ASP A 89 0.19 17.98 -8.57
C ASP A 89 0.92 17.70 -7.24
N MET A 90 1.60 18.72 -6.70
CA MET A 90 2.39 18.61 -5.47
C MET A 90 1.55 18.30 -4.24
N ALA A 91 0.34 18.87 -4.11
CA ALA A 91 -0.53 18.60 -2.98
C ALA A 91 -1.06 17.15 -3.04
N SER A 92 -1.48 16.68 -4.22
CA SER A 92 -1.89 15.29 -4.42
C SER A 92 -0.76 14.29 -4.18
N ALA A 93 0.48 14.64 -4.51
CA ALA A 93 1.67 13.84 -4.22
C ALA A 93 1.98 13.81 -2.71
N ALA A 94 1.89 14.94 -2.01
CA ALA A 94 2.15 15.01 -0.57
C ALA A 94 1.13 14.19 0.24
N VAL A 95 -0.16 14.30 -0.10
CA VAL A 95 -1.24 13.50 0.52
C VAL A 95 -1.00 12.01 0.28
N SER A 96 -0.65 11.64 -0.95
CA SER A 96 -0.31 10.25 -1.32
C SER A 96 0.86 9.70 -0.51
N ALA A 97 1.95 10.45 -0.39
CA ALA A 97 3.11 10.03 0.37
C ALA A 97 2.78 9.75 1.84
N VAL A 98 1.96 10.60 2.47
CA VAL A 98 1.49 10.38 3.85
C VAL A 98 0.64 9.12 3.94
N ILE A 99 -0.32 8.93 3.03
CA ILE A 99 -1.18 7.73 3.00
C ILE A 99 -0.34 6.47 2.82
N LEU A 100 0.65 6.49 1.94
CA LEU A 100 1.54 5.35 1.71
C LEU A 100 2.36 5.01 2.95
N LEU A 101 2.96 6.01 3.60
CA LEU A 101 3.74 5.80 4.83
C LEU A 101 2.87 5.23 5.96
N VAL A 102 1.70 5.83 6.20
CA VAL A 102 0.78 5.36 7.25
C VAL A 102 0.21 3.97 6.94
N GLY A 103 -0.18 3.74 5.68
CA GLY A 103 -0.72 2.46 5.21
C GLY A 103 0.26 1.31 5.39
N TRP A 104 1.49 1.50 4.91
CA TRP A 104 2.54 0.49 5.04
C TRP A 104 3.01 0.29 6.48
N TYR A 105 3.08 1.36 7.27
CA TYR A 105 3.37 1.27 8.70
C TYR A 105 2.33 0.41 9.43
N ALA A 106 1.04 0.63 9.16
CA ALA A 106 -0.04 -0.15 9.76
C ALA A 106 0.01 -1.62 9.31
N ALA A 107 0.22 -1.88 8.01
CA ALA A 107 0.37 -3.23 7.47
C ALA A 107 1.53 -3.99 8.15
N ALA A 108 2.71 -3.38 8.25
CA ALA A 108 3.85 -3.98 8.93
C ALA A 108 3.60 -4.23 10.41
N THR A 109 2.98 -3.26 11.11
CA THR A 109 2.68 -3.38 12.54
C THR A 109 1.73 -4.55 12.81
N VAL A 110 0.67 -4.70 12.02
CA VAL A 110 -0.28 -5.81 12.14
C VAL A 110 0.40 -7.13 11.78
N TYR A 111 1.15 -7.17 10.68
CA TYR A 111 1.89 -8.36 10.28
C TYR A 111 2.85 -8.83 11.39
N GLN A 112 3.62 -7.91 11.98
CA GLN A 112 4.58 -8.22 13.03
C GLN A 112 3.92 -8.71 14.32
N LYS A 113 2.77 -8.14 14.71
CA LYS A 113 2.02 -8.57 15.91
C LYS A 113 1.37 -9.94 15.77
N LEU A 114 1.16 -10.41 14.54
CA LEU A 114 0.49 -11.67 14.23
C LEU A 114 1.44 -12.76 13.75
N SER A 115 2.72 -12.42 13.53
CA SER A 115 3.81 -13.35 13.17
C SER A 115 4.36 -14.09 14.38
#